data_AF-A0AAV7JIK7-F1
#
_entry.id   AF-A0AAV7JIK7-F1
#
_cell.length_a   1.000
_cell.length_b   1.000
_cell.length_c   1.000
_cell.angle_alpha   90.00
_cell.angle_beta   90.00
_cell.angle_gamma   90.00
#
_symmetry.space_group_name_H-M   'P 1'
#
loop_
_entity.id
_entity.type
_entity.pdbx_description
1 polymer ?
#
loop_
_entity_poly.entity_id
_entity_poly.type
_entity_poly.pdbx_seq_one_letter_code
_entity_poly.pdbx_strand_id
1 'polypeptide(L)'
;MNPHLEDCEHFPVPCPNGCVAEGEEGTKQMTRRDVPVHLADECPLQKVQCTCWNHECERLSMVDMKLKQTETSKLLQGKLDTANNEIEILKKHSTEQDSEQKSVREVLYSYTPLPLPTGQFEWNIQGVTELIKLNKTTYSSPFHVGLYKCQGKNRCNYDNTGKIGVFIGIMKGEYDDKLHLPIKYKYTFILLNQVQLQNLTPPNFLNVVKNPHMHRSRTR
;
A
#
# COMPACT_ATOMS: atom_id res chain seq x y z
N MET A 1 -79.04 12.70 -18.84
CA MET A 1 -77.71 13.10 -18.31
C MET A 1 -77.39 14.47 -18.89
N ASN A 2 -76.83 15.38 -18.09
CA ASN A 2 -76.45 16.70 -18.57
C ASN A 2 -75.08 16.58 -19.27
N PRO A 3 -74.98 16.79 -20.61
CA PRO A 3 -73.76 16.53 -21.38
C PRO A 3 -72.55 17.32 -20.85
N HIS A 4 -72.80 18.47 -20.24
CA HIS A 4 -71.76 19.31 -19.67
C HIS A 4 -70.93 18.62 -18.57
N LEU A 5 -71.51 17.67 -17.81
CA LEU A 5 -70.82 17.02 -16.70
C LEU A 5 -69.72 16.05 -17.17
N GLU A 6 -69.83 15.55 -18.39
CA GLU A 6 -68.85 14.63 -18.99
C GLU A 6 -67.54 15.36 -19.32
N ASP A 7 -67.62 16.64 -19.74
CA ASP A 7 -66.47 17.42 -20.20
C ASP A 7 -66.03 18.53 -19.23
N CYS A 8 -66.80 18.81 -18.16
CA CYS A 8 -66.48 19.90 -17.24
C CYS A 8 -65.14 19.68 -16.52
N GLU A 9 -64.18 20.58 -16.74
CA GLU A 9 -62.85 20.52 -16.12
C GLU A 9 -62.88 20.65 -14.59
N HIS A 10 -63.91 21.31 -14.05
CA HIS A 10 -64.11 21.51 -12.62
C HIS A 10 -64.93 20.41 -11.95
N PHE A 11 -65.40 19.42 -12.73
CA PHE A 11 -66.18 18.32 -12.18
C PHE A 11 -65.30 17.48 -11.23
N PRO A 12 -65.75 17.24 -9.98
CA PRO A 12 -65.04 16.36 -9.06
C PRO A 12 -65.05 14.92 -9.58
N VAL A 13 -63.87 14.33 -9.70
CA VAL A 13 -63.67 12.94 -10.10
C VAL A 13 -62.80 12.22 -9.07
N PRO A 14 -63.08 10.94 -8.77
CA PRO A 14 -62.22 10.14 -7.91
C PRO A 14 -60.90 9.81 -8.61
N CYS A 15 -59.84 9.64 -7.83
CA CYS A 15 -58.56 9.17 -8.35
C CYS A 15 -58.71 7.84 -9.11
N PRO A 16 -58.25 7.74 -10.37
CA PRO A 16 -58.30 6.49 -11.15
C PRO A 16 -57.52 5.34 -10.51
N ASN A 17 -56.46 5.66 -9.76
CA ASN A 17 -55.64 4.69 -9.03
C ASN A 17 -56.22 4.31 -7.66
N GLY A 18 -57.34 4.93 -7.25
CA GLY A 18 -57.99 4.65 -5.97
C GLY A 18 -57.20 5.08 -4.74
N CYS A 19 -56.28 6.05 -4.87
CA CYS A 19 -55.52 6.52 -3.71
C CYS A 19 -56.43 7.25 -2.72
N VAL A 20 -56.11 7.13 -1.44
CA VAL A 20 -56.85 7.71 -0.33
C VAL A 20 -56.17 9.03 0.09
N ALA A 21 -56.95 10.05 0.42
CA ALA A 21 -56.40 11.28 1.00
C ALA A 21 -55.98 11.01 2.46
N GLU A 22 -54.88 11.61 2.93
CA GLU A 22 -54.36 11.36 4.27
C GLU A 22 -55.45 11.60 5.34
N GLY A 23 -55.86 10.54 6.05
CA GLY A 23 -56.83 10.61 7.14
C GLY A 23 -58.31 10.48 6.74
N GLU A 24 -58.64 10.20 5.48
CA GLU A 24 -60.02 10.05 5.01
C GLU A 24 -60.38 8.60 4.64
N GLU A 25 -61.63 8.19 4.86
CA GLU A 25 -62.17 6.93 4.32
C GLU A 25 -62.76 7.18 2.94
N GLY A 26 -62.03 6.85 1.87
CA GLY A 26 -62.53 6.97 0.49
C GLY A 26 -61.46 7.34 -0.53
N THR A 27 -61.81 7.28 -1.82
CA THR A 27 -60.90 7.68 -2.89
C THR A 27 -60.77 9.20 -2.95
N LYS A 28 -59.54 9.71 -3.03
CA LYS A 28 -59.23 11.15 -3.14
C LYS A 28 -60.01 11.74 -4.31
N GLN A 29 -60.82 12.76 -4.02
CA GLN A 29 -61.54 13.54 -5.02
C GLN A 29 -60.67 14.70 -5.50
N MET A 30 -60.67 14.96 -6.80
CA MET A 30 -59.96 16.08 -7.42
C MET A 30 -60.75 16.60 -8.61
N THR A 31 -60.45 17.81 -9.09
CA THR A 31 -61.08 18.26 -10.34
C THR A 31 -60.53 17.48 -11.51
N ARG A 32 -61.33 17.29 -12.58
CA ARG A 32 -60.88 16.62 -13.81
C ARG A 32 -59.59 17.25 -14.39
N ARG A 33 -59.41 18.57 -14.22
CA ARG A 33 -58.18 19.29 -14.62
C ARG A 33 -56.94 18.85 -13.84
N ASP A 34 -57.09 18.49 -12.56
CA ASP A 34 -55.95 18.20 -11.68
C ASP A 34 -55.50 16.74 -11.72
N VAL A 35 -56.30 15.85 -12.35
CA VAL A 35 -55.97 14.42 -12.49
C VAL A 35 -54.58 14.17 -13.10
N PRO A 36 -54.17 14.84 -14.20
CA PRO A 36 -52.86 14.59 -14.81
C PRO A 36 -51.69 14.99 -13.89
N VAL A 37 -51.81 16.11 -13.19
CA VAL A 37 -50.78 16.60 -12.25
C VAL A 37 -50.66 15.66 -11.06
N HIS A 38 -51.80 15.26 -10.50
CA HIS A 38 -51.84 14.29 -9.42
C HIS A 38 -51.17 12.97 -9.81
N LEU A 39 -51.52 12.40 -10.98
CA LEU A 39 -50.93 11.13 -11.44
C LEU A 39 -49.42 11.23 -11.73
N ALA A 40 -48.92 12.40 -12.15
CA ALA A 40 -47.51 12.59 -12.42
C ALA A 40 -46.66 12.69 -11.14
N ASP A 41 -47.10 13.52 -10.18
CA ASP A 41 -46.22 14.01 -9.12
C ASP A 41 -46.70 13.72 -7.70
N GLU A 42 -47.99 13.47 -7.49
CA GLU A 42 -48.58 13.41 -6.14
C GLU A 42 -49.23 12.07 -5.79
N CYS A 43 -49.49 11.20 -6.77
CA CYS A 43 -50.24 9.97 -6.55
C CYS A 43 -49.35 8.91 -5.90
N PRO A 44 -49.62 8.51 -4.64
CA PRO A 44 -48.78 7.53 -3.94
C PRO A 44 -48.88 6.13 -4.54
N LEU A 45 -49.95 5.87 -5.32
CA LEU A 45 -50.18 4.60 -6.01
C LEU A 45 -49.73 4.63 -7.47
N GLN A 46 -49.07 5.70 -7.93
CA GLN A 46 -48.55 5.76 -9.28
C GLN A 46 -47.47 4.70 -9.51
N LYS A 47 -47.68 3.86 -10.52
CA LYS A 47 -46.68 2.87 -10.94
C LYS A 47 -45.57 3.58 -11.70
N VAL A 48 -44.43 3.77 -11.03
CA VAL A 48 -43.20 4.28 -11.64
C VAL A 48 -42.25 3.13 -11.96
N GLN A 49 -41.54 3.25 -13.08
CA GLN A 49 -40.56 2.28 -13.52
C GLN A 49 -39.28 2.42 -12.68
N CYS A 50 -38.87 1.35 -11.99
CA CYS A 50 -37.59 1.34 -11.28
C CYS A 50 -36.44 1.49 -12.29
N THR A 51 -35.50 2.40 -12.03
CA THR A 51 -34.24 2.52 -12.81
C THR A 51 -33.21 1.45 -12.44
N CYS A 52 -33.53 0.59 -11.47
CA CYS A 52 -32.73 -0.56 -11.06
C CYS A 52 -32.80 -1.68 -12.10
N TRP A 53 -32.21 -1.44 -13.26
CA TRP A 53 -32.01 -2.45 -14.30
C TRP A 53 -31.17 -3.60 -13.72
N ASN A 54 -31.77 -4.79 -13.56
CA ASN A 54 -31.17 -6.09 -13.15
C ASN A 54 -31.12 -6.50 -11.67
N HIS A 55 -31.83 -5.84 -10.76
CA HIS A 55 -32.00 -6.39 -9.40
C HIS A 55 -33.49 -6.61 -9.10
N GLU A 56 -33.84 -7.81 -8.65
CA GLU A 56 -35.19 -8.24 -8.25
C GLU A 56 -35.71 -7.35 -7.11
N CYS A 57 -36.19 -6.15 -7.46
CA CYS A 57 -36.60 -5.14 -6.49
C CYS A 57 -38.10 -5.32 -6.17
N GLU A 58 -38.37 -5.80 -4.96
CA GLU A 58 -39.71 -5.78 -4.37
C GLU A 58 -40.08 -4.33 -4.02
N ARG A 59 -40.78 -3.70 -4.97
CA ARG A 59 -41.47 -2.39 -4.94
C ARG A 59 -41.46 -1.65 -3.59
N LEU A 60 -40.57 -0.67 -3.47
CA LEU A 60 -40.75 0.47 -2.56
C LEU A 60 -40.97 1.74 -3.38
N SER A 61 -41.86 2.61 -2.90
CA SER A 61 -42.16 3.89 -3.53
C SER A 61 -40.91 4.81 -3.55
N MET A 62 -40.80 5.70 -4.54
CA MET A 62 -39.60 6.56 -4.70
C MET A 62 -39.33 7.47 -3.50
N VAL A 63 -40.36 7.79 -2.70
CA VAL A 63 -40.24 8.66 -1.51
C VAL A 63 -39.39 8.00 -0.43
N ASP A 64 -39.58 6.70 -0.20
CA ASP A 64 -38.82 5.93 0.79
C ASP A 64 -37.36 5.73 0.38
N MET A 65 -37.10 5.60 -0.92
CA MET A 65 -35.74 5.37 -1.43
C MET A 65 -34.89 6.64 -1.35
N LYS A 66 -35.48 7.82 -1.61
CA LYS A 66 -34.76 9.10 -1.59
C LYS A 66 -34.39 9.53 -0.16
N LEU A 67 -35.27 9.35 0.83
CA LEU A 67 -34.94 9.61 2.23
C LEU A 67 -33.85 8.66 2.73
N LYS A 68 -33.99 7.34 2.52
CA LYS A 68 -32.99 6.35 2.97
C LYS A 68 -31.62 6.56 2.32
N GLN A 69 -31.57 6.98 1.06
CA GLN A 69 -30.31 7.31 0.38
C GLN A 69 -29.63 8.55 0.98
N THR A 70 -30.39 9.56 1.41
CA THR A 70 -29.82 10.75 2.06
C THR A 70 -29.30 10.49 3.47
N GLU A 71 -29.99 9.66 4.26
CA GLU A 71 -29.57 9.33 5.63
C GLU A 71 -28.31 8.44 5.63
N THR A 72 -28.29 7.42 4.78
CA THR A 72 -27.13 6.54 4.62
C THR A 72 -25.91 7.29 4.09
N SER A 73 -26.09 8.20 3.14
CA SER A 73 -25.00 9.04 2.63
C SER A 73 -24.41 9.96 3.71
N LYS A 74 -25.24 10.59 4.54
CA LYS A 74 -24.78 11.41 5.67
C LYS A 74 -24.02 10.60 6.72
N LEU A 75 -24.50 9.39 7.04
CA LEU A 75 -23.83 8.50 7.99
C LEU A 75 -22.45 8.03 7.46
N LEU A 76 -22.38 7.68 6.18
CA LEU A 76 -21.12 7.28 5.54
C LEU A 76 -20.13 8.44 5.47
N GLN A 77 -20.60 9.66 5.19
CA GLN A 77 -19.76 10.86 5.22
C GLN A 77 -19.18 11.09 6.62
N GLY A 78 -20.00 11.01 7.67
CA GLY A 78 -19.51 11.15 9.04
C GLY A 78 -18.47 10.10 9.44
N LYS A 79 -18.64 8.84 8.99
CA LYS A 79 -17.63 7.79 9.20
C LYS A 79 -16.32 8.07 8.45
N LEU A 80 -16.41 8.58 7.22
CA LEU A 80 -15.25 8.96 6.41
C LEU A 80 -14.47 10.10 7.07
N ASP A 81 -15.18 11.10 7.58
CA ASP A 81 -14.57 12.25 8.26
C ASP A 81 -13.85 11.81 9.55
N THR A 82 -14.47 10.94 10.35
CA THR A 82 -13.83 10.36 11.54
C THR A 82 -12.57 9.56 11.19
N ALA A 83 -12.64 8.69 10.17
CA ALA A 83 -11.49 7.90 9.74
C ALA A 83 -10.34 8.79 9.23
N ASN A 84 -10.65 9.87 8.51
CA ASN A 84 -9.64 10.83 8.05
C ASN A 84 -8.95 11.55 9.22
N ASN A 85 -9.72 11.94 10.24
CA ASN A 85 -9.17 12.56 11.45
C ASN A 85 -8.24 11.60 12.21
N GLU A 86 -8.64 10.34 12.36
CA GLU A 86 -7.81 9.30 12.99
C GLU A 86 -6.49 9.08 12.22
N ILE A 87 -6.56 9.01 10.88
CA ILE A 87 -5.37 8.91 10.03
C ILE A 87 -4.44 10.11 10.22
N GLU A 88 -4.97 11.32 10.34
CA GLU A 88 -4.17 12.52 10.55
C GLU A 88 -3.45 12.49 11.91
N ILE A 89 -4.13 12.07 12.97
CA ILE A 89 -3.54 11.90 14.30
C ILE A 89 -2.43 10.84 14.27
N LEU A 90 -2.68 9.69 13.64
CA LEU A 90 -1.69 8.63 13.51
C LEU A 90 -0.45 9.09 12.73
N LYS A 91 -0.62 9.90 11.68
CA LYS A 91 0.50 10.49 10.94
C LYS A 91 1.35 11.42 11.83
N LYS A 92 0.72 12.26 12.64
CA LYS A 92 1.42 13.15 13.58
C LYS A 92 2.24 12.35 14.60
N HIS A 93 1.61 11.36 15.24
CA HIS A 93 2.31 10.46 16.16
C HIS A 93 3.48 9.72 15.51
N SER A 94 3.31 9.22 14.28
CA SER A 94 4.41 8.57 13.55
C SER A 94 5.57 9.53 13.30
N THR A 95 5.30 10.79 12.91
CA THR A 95 6.35 11.78 12.66
C THR A 95 7.09 12.20 13.93
N GLU A 96 6.36 12.30 15.05
CA GLU A 96 6.94 12.58 16.37
C GLU A 96 7.83 11.42 16.82
N GLN A 97 7.36 10.17 16.71
CA GLN A 97 8.15 8.97 17.00
C GLN A 97 9.40 8.87 16.12
N ASP A 98 9.31 9.19 14.82
CA ASP A 98 10.48 9.20 13.93
C ASP A 98 11.53 10.24 14.38
N SER A 99 11.07 11.39 14.88
CA SER A 99 11.96 12.44 15.39
C SER A 99 12.65 12.04 16.70
N GLU A 100 11.93 11.37 17.60
CA GLU A 100 12.47 10.81 18.84
C GLU A 100 13.44 9.66 18.56
N GLN A 101 13.10 8.76 17.62
CA GLN A 101 14.03 7.71 17.20
C GLN A 101 15.31 8.28 16.63
N LYS A 102 15.22 9.36 15.84
CA LYS A 102 16.40 10.03 15.30
C LYS A 102 17.29 10.61 16.41
N SER A 103 16.71 11.26 17.42
CA SER A 103 17.48 11.84 18.54
C SER A 103 18.11 10.76 19.42
N VAL A 104 17.38 9.70 19.76
CA VAL A 104 17.90 8.55 20.52
C VAL A 104 19.04 7.88 19.75
N ARG A 105 18.91 7.77 18.43
CA ARG A 105 19.95 7.21 17.56
C ARG A 105 21.21 8.09 17.51
N GLU A 106 21.07 9.41 17.45
CA GLU A 106 22.18 10.36 17.55
C GLU A 106 22.93 10.26 18.88
N VAL A 107 22.19 10.14 19.99
CA VAL A 107 22.78 9.88 21.30
C VAL A 107 23.50 8.54 21.31
N LEU A 108 22.90 7.47 20.78
CA LEU A 108 23.53 6.16 20.66
C LEU A 108 24.86 6.24 19.87
N TYR A 109 24.90 7.01 18.77
CA TYR A 109 26.12 7.21 17.98
C TYR A 109 27.25 7.91 18.74
N SER A 110 26.92 8.80 19.69
CA SER A 110 27.93 9.45 20.53
C SER A 110 28.59 8.51 21.55
N TYR A 111 27.92 7.39 21.89
CA TYR A 111 28.41 6.40 22.85
C TYR A 111 28.86 5.08 22.20
N THR A 112 28.50 4.81 20.95
CA THR A 112 29.03 3.65 20.21
C THR A 112 30.50 3.91 19.82
N PRO A 113 31.44 3.05 20.22
CA PRO A 113 32.77 3.07 19.66
C PRO A 113 32.65 2.98 18.13
N LEU A 114 33.23 3.95 17.41
CA LEU A 114 33.36 3.91 15.96
C LEU A 114 33.76 2.50 15.51
N PRO A 115 33.14 1.93 14.46
CA PRO A 115 33.48 0.59 13.98
C PRO A 115 34.99 0.47 13.85
N LEU A 116 35.55 -0.55 14.51
CA LEU A 116 36.99 -0.78 14.67
C LEU A 116 37.77 -0.41 13.39
N PRO A 117 38.90 0.33 13.50
CA PRO A 117 39.70 0.78 12.35
C PRO A 117 40.15 -0.35 11.40
N THR A 118 40.19 -1.59 11.89
CA THR A 118 40.54 -2.77 11.12
C THR A 118 39.28 -3.41 10.55
N GLY A 119 38.89 -2.98 9.35
CA GLY A 119 37.77 -3.51 8.55
C GLY A 119 37.96 -4.95 8.08
N GLN A 120 38.17 -5.87 9.01
CA GLN A 120 38.22 -7.30 8.77
C GLN A 120 36.82 -7.88 8.93
N PHE A 121 36.33 -8.55 7.88
CA PHE A 121 35.06 -9.24 7.88
C PHE A 121 35.27 -10.72 7.55
N GLU A 122 34.82 -11.59 8.44
CA GLU A 122 34.84 -13.03 8.22
C GLU A 122 33.46 -13.52 7.80
N TRP A 123 33.41 -14.26 6.70
CA TRP A 123 32.18 -14.82 6.17
C TRP A 123 32.29 -16.33 6.01
N ASN A 124 31.56 -17.05 6.85
CA ASN A 124 31.41 -18.50 6.73
C ASN A 124 30.22 -18.82 5.80
N ILE A 125 30.47 -19.61 4.76
CA ILE A 125 29.44 -20.06 3.80
C ILE A 125 29.30 -21.58 3.94
N GLN A 126 28.13 -22.00 4.39
CA GLN A 126 27.80 -23.43 4.54
C GLN A 126 27.13 -23.97 3.26
N GLY A 127 27.20 -25.29 3.07
CA GLY A 127 26.52 -25.96 1.95
C GLY A 127 27.07 -25.63 0.57
N VAL A 128 28.37 -25.31 0.46
CA VAL A 128 28.99 -24.85 -0.80
C VAL A 128 28.74 -25.80 -1.99
N THR A 129 28.78 -27.12 -1.77
CA THR A 129 28.53 -28.12 -2.81
C THR A 129 27.14 -27.98 -3.44
N GLU A 130 26.12 -27.71 -2.62
CA GLU A 130 24.74 -27.50 -3.11
C GLU A 130 24.62 -26.15 -3.82
N LEU A 131 25.26 -25.11 -3.27
CA LEU A 131 25.27 -23.78 -3.88
C LEU A 131 25.93 -23.77 -5.26
N ILE A 132 26.99 -24.56 -5.46
CA ILE A 132 27.64 -24.75 -6.77
C ILE A 132 26.70 -25.45 -7.74
N LYS A 133 26.09 -26.58 -7.34
CA LYS A 133 25.16 -27.35 -8.18
C LYS A 133 23.97 -26.51 -8.64
N LEU A 134 23.44 -25.69 -7.74
CA LEU A 134 22.27 -24.83 -7.99
C LEU A 134 22.65 -23.48 -8.64
N ASN A 135 23.94 -23.22 -8.87
CA ASN A 135 24.46 -21.92 -9.31
C ASN A 135 23.86 -20.73 -8.51
N LYS A 136 23.73 -20.91 -7.20
CA LYS A 136 23.02 -19.96 -6.33
C LYS A 136 23.96 -18.84 -5.91
N THR A 137 23.44 -17.60 -5.91
CA THR A 137 24.13 -16.45 -5.33
C THR A 137 23.83 -16.36 -3.84
N THR A 138 24.85 -16.14 -3.01
CA THR A 138 24.70 -15.91 -1.56
C THR A 138 25.15 -14.51 -1.18
N TYR A 139 24.60 -14.02 -0.07
CA TYR A 139 24.87 -12.70 0.48
C TYR A 139 25.28 -12.84 1.94
N SER A 140 26.25 -12.04 2.36
CA SER A 140 26.65 -11.98 3.76
C SER A 140 25.68 -11.12 4.57
N SER A 141 25.80 -11.20 5.90
CA SER A 141 25.27 -10.15 6.77
C SER A 141 25.92 -8.80 6.44
N PRO A 142 25.19 -7.68 6.59
CA PRO A 142 25.76 -6.34 6.47
C PRO A 142 26.95 -6.14 7.42
N PHE A 143 27.98 -5.45 6.95
CA PHE A 143 29.16 -5.10 7.75
C PHE A 143 29.64 -3.68 7.42
N HIS A 144 30.52 -3.14 8.26
CA HIS A 144 31.06 -1.78 8.09
C HIS A 144 32.53 -1.82 7.72
N VAL A 145 32.93 -0.97 6.77
CA VAL A 145 34.32 -0.69 6.41
C VAL A 145 34.52 0.82 6.60
N GLY A 146 35.03 1.22 7.77
CA GLY A 146 34.96 2.60 8.20
C GLY A 146 33.50 3.07 8.29
N LEU A 147 33.15 4.12 7.54
CA LEU A 147 31.79 4.67 7.49
C LEU A 147 30.91 4.02 6.39
N TYR A 148 31.48 3.19 5.52
CA TYR A 148 30.72 2.54 4.45
C TYR A 148 29.99 1.30 5.00
N LYS A 149 28.69 1.22 4.75
CA LYS A 149 27.91 -0.01 4.97
C LYS A 149 28.04 -0.91 3.75
N CYS A 150 28.48 -2.14 3.96
CA CYS A 150 28.85 -3.08 2.91
C CYS A 150 28.12 -4.42 3.08
N GLN A 151 28.02 -5.18 1.99
CA GLN A 151 27.55 -6.56 1.98
C GLN A 151 28.38 -7.40 1.01
N GLY A 152 28.81 -8.57 1.45
CA GLY A 152 29.50 -9.54 0.62
C GLY A 152 28.52 -10.28 -0.27
N LYS A 153 28.91 -10.54 -1.51
CA LYS A 153 28.15 -11.32 -2.49
C LYS A 153 29.05 -12.39 -3.08
N ASN A 154 28.57 -13.63 -3.08
CA ASN A 154 29.27 -14.77 -3.68
C ASN A 154 28.42 -15.38 -4.80
N ARG A 155 29.06 -15.66 -5.93
CA ARG A 155 28.58 -16.52 -7.02
C ARG A 155 29.46 -17.76 -7.10
N CYS A 156 28.94 -18.90 -6.64
CA CYS A 156 29.69 -20.15 -6.53
C CYS A 156 30.03 -20.81 -7.89
N ASN A 157 29.37 -20.43 -8.99
CA ASN A 157 29.72 -20.84 -10.35
C ASN A 157 29.62 -19.65 -11.32
N TYR A 158 30.56 -18.71 -11.18
CA TYR A 158 30.62 -17.49 -11.96
C TYR A 158 30.80 -17.81 -13.46
N ASP A 159 29.84 -17.35 -14.28
CA ASP A 159 29.81 -17.51 -15.74
C ASP A 159 29.91 -18.97 -16.23
N ASN A 160 29.44 -19.95 -15.44
CA ASN A 160 29.57 -21.39 -15.73
C ASN A 160 31.02 -21.85 -15.95
N THR A 161 32.00 -21.09 -15.45
CA THR A 161 33.43 -21.37 -15.65
C THR A 161 34.04 -22.26 -14.56
N GLY A 162 33.26 -22.65 -13.55
CA GLY A 162 33.77 -23.35 -12.36
C GLY A 162 34.55 -22.45 -11.40
N LYS A 163 34.53 -21.13 -11.61
CA LYS A 163 35.18 -20.14 -10.73
C LYS A 163 34.18 -19.60 -9.71
N ILE A 164 34.69 -19.23 -8.53
CA ILE A 164 33.93 -18.52 -7.51
C ILE A 164 34.13 -17.01 -7.71
N GLY A 165 33.04 -16.27 -7.88
CA GLY A 165 33.04 -14.82 -7.94
C GLY A 165 32.69 -14.22 -6.58
N VAL A 166 33.60 -13.47 -5.97
CA VAL A 166 33.37 -12.76 -4.71
C VAL A 166 33.37 -11.26 -4.95
N PHE A 167 32.38 -10.57 -4.40
CA PHE A 167 32.14 -9.13 -4.58
C PHE A 167 31.79 -8.47 -3.25
N ILE A 168 32.09 -7.18 -3.14
CA ILE A 168 31.57 -6.32 -2.07
C ILE A 168 30.59 -5.34 -2.73
N GLY A 169 29.35 -5.36 -2.27
CA GLY A 169 28.35 -4.35 -2.57
C GLY A 169 28.37 -3.26 -1.50
N ILE A 170 28.32 -2.01 -1.92
CA ILE A 170 28.09 -0.87 -1.02
C ILE A 170 26.59 -0.70 -0.90
N MET A 171 26.10 -0.60 0.32
CA MET A 171 24.69 -0.41 0.63
C MET A 171 24.45 1.01 1.12
N LYS A 172 23.19 1.45 1.08
CA LYS A 172 22.78 2.70 1.71
C LYS A 172 23.12 2.63 3.20
N GLY A 173 24.04 3.49 3.62
CA GLY A 173 24.53 3.60 4.98
C GLY A 173 23.87 4.74 5.74
N GLU A 174 24.10 4.74 7.04
CA GLU A 174 23.62 5.80 7.95
C GLU A 174 24.47 7.07 7.83
N TYR A 175 25.67 6.92 7.26
CA TYR A 175 26.67 7.97 7.13
C TYR A 175 26.83 8.46 5.69
N ASP A 176 25.94 8.08 4.76
CA ASP A 176 26.07 8.35 3.33
C ASP A 176 26.24 9.85 3.02
N ASP A 177 25.61 10.73 3.80
CA ASP A 177 25.72 12.19 3.67
C ASP A 177 27.14 12.71 3.96
N LYS A 178 27.95 11.93 4.68
CA LYS A 178 29.34 12.23 5.05
C LYS A 178 30.35 11.44 4.20
N LEU A 179 29.88 10.56 3.31
CA LEU A 179 30.75 9.74 2.48
C LEU A 179 31.19 10.50 1.23
N HIS A 180 32.49 10.54 1.00
CA HIS A 180 33.04 11.01 -0.26
C HIS A 180 33.10 9.85 -1.26
N LEU A 181 32.49 10.02 -2.44
CA LEU A 181 32.66 9.13 -3.58
C LEU A 181 33.70 9.71 -4.55
N PRO A 182 34.54 8.88 -5.20
CA PRO A 182 34.60 7.42 -5.15
C PRO A 182 35.33 6.88 -3.90
N ILE A 183 35.09 5.60 -3.56
CA ILE A 183 35.75 4.91 -2.45
C ILE A 183 37.26 4.89 -2.65
N LYS A 184 38.01 5.33 -1.62
CA LYS A 184 39.48 5.36 -1.64
C LYS A 184 40.14 4.17 -0.93
N TYR A 185 39.36 3.30 -0.29
CA TYR A 185 39.89 2.17 0.46
C TYR A 185 40.38 1.05 -0.45
N LYS A 186 41.56 0.50 -0.11
CA LYS A 186 42.04 -0.77 -0.66
C LYS A 186 41.39 -1.91 0.12
N TYR A 187 40.87 -2.90 -0.58
CA TYR A 187 40.30 -4.11 0.01
C TYR A 187 41.08 -5.34 -0.48
N THR A 188 41.16 -6.35 0.38
CA THR A 188 41.78 -7.63 0.07
C THR A 188 40.79 -8.73 0.36
N PHE A 189 40.52 -9.58 -0.64
CA PHE A 189 39.76 -10.80 -0.43
C PHE A 189 40.71 -11.92 -0.02
N ILE A 190 40.38 -12.60 1.06
CA ILE A 190 41.14 -13.76 1.54
C ILE A 190 40.17 -14.94 1.60
N LEU A 191 40.49 -15.99 0.85
CA LEU A 191 39.84 -17.29 1.02
C LEU A 191 40.66 -18.11 2.01
N LEU A 192 40.08 -18.42 3.16
CA LEU A 192 40.77 -19.15 4.22
C LEU A 192 40.79 -20.65 3.92
N ASN A 193 41.98 -21.25 3.96
CA ASN A 193 42.15 -22.70 3.89
C ASN A 193 42.02 -23.30 5.30
N GLN A 194 40.92 -24.01 5.53
CA GLN A 194 40.60 -24.62 6.83
C GLN A 194 41.63 -25.67 7.29
N VAL A 195 42.31 -26.35 6.36
CA VAL A 195 43.33 -27.36 6.70
C VAL A 195 44.62 -26.70 7.22
N GLN A 196 44.98 -25.53 6.68
CA GLN A 196 46.18 -24.79 7.12
C GLN A 196 45.97 -24.10 8.48
N LEU A 197 44.74 -23.65 8.75
CA LEU A 197 44.37 -23.05 10.05
C LEU A 197 44.52 -24.03 11.22
N GLN A 198 44.30 -25.33 10.99
CA GLN A 198 44.49 -26.37 12.01
C GLN A 198 45.96 -26.70 12.29
N ASN A 199 46.84 -26.46 11.31
CA ASN A 199 48.25 -26.84 11.36
C ASN A 199 49.19 -25.70 11.80
N LEU A 200 48.65 -24.56 12.31
CA LEU A 200 49.41 -23.36 12.71
C LEU A 200 50.42 -22.84 11.66
N THR A 201 50.24 -23.22 10.40
CA THR A 201 51.07 -22.74 9.29
C THR A 201 50.51 -21.39 8.83
N PRO A 202 51.36 -20.42 8.46
CA PRO A 202 50.89 -19.13 7.96
C PRO A 202 49.88 -19.38 6.81
N PRO A 203 48.68 -18.76 6.84
CA PRO A 203 47.70 -18.98 5.79
C PRO A 203 48.30 -18.59 4.44
N ASN A 204 48.19 -19.44 3.43
CA ASN A 204 48.54 -19.05 2.07
C ASN A 204 47.48 -18.06 1.57
N PHE A 205 47.77 -16.76 1.70
CA PHE A 205 46.88 -15.70 1.24
C PHE A 205 46.91 -15.62 -0.30
N LEU A 206 45.85 -16.11 -0.96
CA LEU A 206 45.59 -15.79 -2.36
C LEU A 206 45.16 -14.32 -2.46
N ASN A 207 46.15 -13.42 -2.56
CA ASN A 207 45.91 -11.99 -2.73
C ASN A 207 45.37 -11.71 -4.14
N VAL A 208 44.05 -11.62 -4.29
CA VAL A 208 43.43 -11.12 -5.52
C VAL A 208 43.18 -9.62 -5.35
N VAL A 209 44.14 -8.81 -5.78
CA VAL A 209 43.93 -7.36 -5.96
C VAL A 209 43.30 -7.15 -7.33
N LYS A 210 42.03 -6.78 -7.38
CA LYS A 210 41.39 -6.27 -8.60
C LYS A 210 40.75 -4.92 -8.33
N ASN A 211 41.19 -3.94 -9.11
CA ASN A 211 40.63 -2.59 -9.17
C ASN A 211 39.14 -2.66 -9.55
N PRO A 212 38.23 -1.94 -8.90
CA PRO A 212 36.80 -2.06 -9.17
C PRO A 212 36.43 -1.32 -10.46
N HIS A 213 35.95 -2.05 -11.47
CA HIS A 213 35.03 -1.47 -12.44
C HIS A 213 33.67 -1.30 -11.76
N MET A 214 33.29 -0.05 -11.47
CA MET A 214 31.97 0.27 -10.92
C MET A 214 30.90 0.08 -12.01
N HIS A 215 30.23 -1.07 -12.01
CA HIS A 215 28.97 -1.21 -12.71
C HIS A 215 27.82 -0.77 -11.81
N ARG A 216 27.26 0.42 -12.10
CA ARG A 216 25.97 0.85 -11.54
C ARG A 216 24.85 0.01 -12.17
N SER A 217 24.44 -1.08 -11.52
CA SER A 217 23.17 -1.71 -11.84
C SER A 217 22.05 -0.85 -11.26
N ARG A 218 21.41 -0.03 -12.10
CA ARG A 218 20.13 0.60 -11.78
C ARG A 218 19.07 -0.50 -11.77
N THR A 219 18.63 -0.91 -10.58
CA THR A 219 17.35 -1.60 -10.44
C THR A 219 16.24 -0.55 -10.58
N ARG A 220 15.41 -0.72 -11.61
CA ARG A 220 14.10 -0.07 -11.72
C ARG A 220 13.14 -0.66 -10.70
#